data_AF-A0A1I9WLB0-F1
#
_entry.id   AF-A0A1I9WLB0-F1
#
_cell.length_a   1.000
_cell.length_b   1.000
_cell.length_c   1.000
_cell.angle_alpha   90.00
_cell.angle_beta   90.00
_cell.angle_gamma   90.00
#
_symmetry.space_group_name_H-M   'P 1'
#
loop_
_entity.id
_entity.type
_entity.pdbx_description
1 polymer ?
#
loop_
_entity_poly.entity_id
_entity_poly.type
_entity_poly.pdbx_seq_one_letter_code
_entity_poly.pdbx_strand_id
1 'polypeptide(L)'
;MIGMRLSMLIMTVSMQLHGYVSMPSHANITKRQTDCESSLECASQEEWCVHGKCENPCASPMDCQSWSQGGGYCVALSATGFCRFFTVELDEIYSAEGTPKMKTGLKEEGSYCSWTDDCAPHLYCHTNHKCIDPCEHLVMCTSDGSDDNPGFVVPKLNSEYQPSEKYRCVVENYDVGCH
;
A
#
# COMPACT_ATOMS: atom_id res chain seq x y z
N MET A 1 54.44 -63.14 5.53
CA MET A 1 53.51 -62.60 6.55
C MET A 1 52.12 -62.70 5.94
N ILE A 2 51.34 -63.77 6.12
CA ILE A 2 50.72 -64.31 7.34
C ILE A 2 49.98 -63.24 8.15
N GLY A 3 48.66 -63.38 8.17
CA GLY A 3 47.76 -62.99 9.27
C GLY A 3 47.33 -61.52 9.28
N MET A 4 46.15 -61.14 9.74
CA MET A 4 45.04 -61.90 10.32
C MET A 4 43.82 -60.96 10.39
N ARG A 5 42.66 -61.57 10.44
CA ARG A 5 41.29 -61.03 10.55
C ARG A 5 41.07 -60.01 11.69
N LEU A 6 40.10 -59.12 11.50
CA LEU A 6 39.06 -58.75 12.51
C LEU A 6 37.91 -58.04 11.74
N SER A 7 36.82 -58.72 11.38
CA SER A 7 35.61 -58.99 12.18
C SER A 7 34.82 -57.72 12.59
N MET A 8 33.72 -57.51 11.87
CA MET A 8 32.40 -56.99 12.25
C MET A 8 32.26 -55.98 13.41
N LEU A 9 31.60 -54.86 13.12
CA LEU A 9 30.42 -54.49 13.90
C LEU A 9 29.36 -53.80 13.04
N ILE A 10 28.18 -54.38 13.14
CA ILE A 10 26.91 -54.02 12.50
C ILE A 10 26.30 -52.89 13.34
N MET A 11 25.86 -51.80 12.71
CA MET A 11 24.74 -51.04 13.24
C MET A 11 23.62 -51.03 12.21
N THR A 12 22.62 -51.83 12.55
CA THR A 12 21.27 -51.90 12.01
C THR A 12 20.63 -50.51 11.95
N VAL A 13 20.38 -50.02 10.74
CA VAL A 13 19.41 -48.94 10.49
C VAL A 13 18.07 -49.61 10.24
N SER A 14 17.20 -49.63 11.25
CA SER A 14 15.78 -50.01 11.09
C SER A 14 14.97 -49.57 12.30
N MET A 15 14.21 -48.49 12.14
CA MET A 15 12.85 -48.29 12.65
C MET A 15 12.31 -47.05 11.92
N GLN A 16 11.60 -47.22 10.81
CA GLN A 16 10.18 -47.54 10.70
C GLN A 16 9.24 -46.42 11.20
N LEU A 17 8.43 -45.97 10.23
CA LEU A 17 7.11 -45.36 10.34
C LEU A 17 7.02 -44.05 11.13
N HIS A 18 6.73 -42.96 10.44
CA HIS A 18 5.36 -42.64 10.05
C HIS A 18 5.40 -41.91 8.71
N GLY A 19 4.55 -42.33 7.78
CA GLY A 19 4.28 -41.59 6.57
C GLY A 19 3.85 -40.19 6.97
N TYR A 20 4.63 -39.19 6.56
CA TYR A 20 4.09 -37.85 6.35
C TYR A 20 3.08 -38.01 5.22
N VAL A 21 1.84 -38.33 5.60
CA VAL A 21 0.67 -37.89 4.86
C VAL A 21 0.90 -36.40 4.72
N SER A 22 1.18 -35.99 3.48
CA SER A 22 1.17 -34.61 3.06
C SER A 22 0.04 -33.92 3.81
N MET A 23 0.36 -32.96 4.67
CA MET A 23 -0.61 -31.93 5.01
C MET A 23 -1.26 -31.54 3.69
N PRO A 24 -2.60 -31.39 3.62
CA PRO A 24 -3.16 -30.70 2.50
C PRO A 24 -2.46 -29.34 2.49
N SER A 25 -1.53 -29.20 1.56
CA SER A 25 -1.31 -27.98 0.82
C SER A 25 -2.69 -27.33 0.77
N HIS A 26 -2.86 -26.22 1.49
CA HIS A 26 -3.92 -25.26 1.22
C HIS A 26 -3.63 -24.70 -0.18
N ALA A 27 -3.75 -25.54 -1.19
CA ALA A 27 -3.90 -25.15 -2.56
C ALA A 27 -5.32 -24.64 -2.66
N ASN A 28 -5.40 -23.37 -3.04
CA ASN A 28 -6.49 -22.85 -3.85
C ASN A 28 -7.88 -23.09 -3.30
N ILE A 29 -8.25 -22.28 -2.32
CA ILE A 29 -9.55 -21.63 -2.43
C ILE A 29 -9.27 -20.19 -2.84
N THR A 30 -9.19 -19.98 -4.15
CA THR A 30 -9.56 -18.72 -4.79
C THR A 30 -10.97 -18.36 -4.32
N LYS A 31 -11.09 -17.74 -3.15
CA LYS A 31 -12.30 -17.03 -2.74
C LYS A 31 -12.27 -15.65 -3.38
N ARG A 32 -12.10 -15.60 -4.71
CA ARG A 32 -12.42 -14.42 -5.50
C ARG A 32 -13.94 -14.42 -5.62
N GLN A 33 -14.57 -13.30 -5.26
CA GLN A 33 -16.00 -13.02 -5.37
C GLN A 33 -16.84 -13.63 -4.24
N THR A 34 -16.75 -13.05 -3.04
CA THR A 34 -17.95 -12.96 -2.22
C THR A 34 -18.57 -11.63 -2.62
N ASP A 35 -19.81 -11.65 -3.10
CA ASP A 35 -20.55 -10.41 -3.31
C ASP A 35 -20.63 -9.69 -1.96
N CYS A 36 -20.22 -8.43 -1.90
CA CYS A 36 -20.31 -7.60 -0.69
C CYS A 36 -21.34 -6.49 -0.89
N GLU A 37 -21.98 -6.07 0.20
CA GLU A 37 -22.82 -4.87 0.23
C GLU A 37 -22.13 -3.74 1.01
N SER A 38 -21.20 -4.09 1.90
CA SER A 38 -20.45 -3.16 2.75
C SER A 38 -18.98 -3.57 2.88
N SER A 39 -18.10 -2.57 3.03
CA SER A 39 -16.66 -2.78 3.30
C SER A 39 -16.40 -3.54 4.61
N LEU A 40 -17.36 -3.57 5.54
CA LEU A 40 -17.29 -4.38 6.76
C LEU A 40 -17.38 -5.89 6.49
N GLU A 41 -17.89 -6.29 5.33
CA GLU A 41 -18.02 -7.69 4.92
C GLU A 41 -16.74 -8.22 4.26
N CYS A 42 -15.78 -7.33 3.98
CA CYS A 42 -14.50 -7.70 3.40
C CYS A 42 -13.57 -8.35 4.43
N ALA A 43 -12.71 -9.24 3.92
CA ALA A 43 -11.88 -10.09 4.77
C ALA A 43 -10.74 -9.29 5.44
N SER A 44 -10.29 -8.22 4.80
CA SER A 44 -9.24 -7.33 5.28
C SER A 44 -9.77 -5.91 5.54
N GLN A 45 -9.22 -5.23 6.54
CA GLN A 45 -9.46 -3.81 6.76
C GLN A 45 -8.82 -2.89 5.70
N GLU A 46 -8.00 -3.48 4.82
CA GLU A 46 -7.39 -2.81 3.67
C GLU A 46 -8.24 -2.97 2.40
N GLU A 47 -9.36 -3.71 2.49
CA GLU A 47 -10.28 -3.92 1.38
C GLU A 47 -11.57 -3.12 1.60
N TRP A 48 -12.22 -2.77 0.51
CA TRP A 48 -13.52 -2.11 0.49
C TRP A 48 -14.48 -2.79 -0.47
N CYS A 49 -15.76 -2.46 -0.38
CA CYS A 49 -16.76 -3.04 -1.27
C CYS A 49 -17.05 -2.13 -2.46
N VAL A 50 -16.59 -2.48 -3.66
CA VAL A 50 -16.85 -1.74 -4.91
C VAL A 50 -17.49 -2.66 -5.93
N HIS A 51 -18.62 -2.24 -6.51
CA HIS A 51 -19.40 -3.04 -7.47
C HIS A 51 -19.67 -4.48 -6.99
N GLY A 52 -19.96 -4.62 -5.70
CA GLY A 52 -20.20 -5.91 -5.07
C GLY A 52 -18.95 -6.75 -4.85
N LYS A 53 -17.74 -6.20 -4.95
CA LYS A 53 -16.49 -6.96 -4.77
C LYS A 53 -15.58 -6.29 -3.76
N CYS A 54 -14.97 -7.13 -2.93
CA CYS A 54 -13.90 -6.70 -2.05
C CYS A 54 -12.64 -6.44 -2.86
N GLU A 55 -12.20 -5.19 -2.90
CA GLU A 55 -11.04 -4.74 -3.64
C GLU A 55 -10.10 -3.93 -2.74
N ASN A 56 -8.81 -3.85 -3.07
CA ASN A 56 -7.88 -2.99 -2.36
C ASN A 56 -7.86 -1.61 -3.06
N PRO A 57 -8.10 -0.48 -2.37
CA PRO A 57 -8.14 0.84 -3.00
C PRO A 57 -6.80 1.25 -3.63
N CYS A 58 -5.70 0.62 -3.20
CA CYS A 58 -4.36 0.81 -3.77
C CYS A 58 -4.01 -0.11 -4.95
N ALA A 59 -4.83 -1.11 -5.28
CA ALA A 59 -4.49 -2.06 -6.35
C ALA A 59 -4.58 -1.43 -7.75
N SER A 60 -5.47 -0.47 -7.94
CA SER A 60 -5.68 0.38 -9.12
C SER A 60 -6.96 1.16 -8.82
N PRO A 61 -7.04 2.50 -9.00
CA PRO A 61 -6.26 3.36 -9.91
C PRO A 61 -5.35 4.42 -9.25
N MET A 62 -4.99 4.29 -7.97
CA MET A 62 -4.14 5.25 -7.25
C MET A 62 -2.65 5.16 -7.63
N ASP A 63 -2.21 5.90 -8.64
CA ASP A 63 -0.80 5.98 -9.06
C ASP A 63 -0.02 7.10 -8.35
N CYS A 64 0.15 6.98 -7.04
CA CYS A 64 0.84 7.98 -6.21
C CYS A 64 2.28 8.24 -6.68
N GLN A 65 2.92 7.24 -7.30
CA GLN A 65 4.32 7.32 -7.71
C GLN A 65 4.52 8.31 -8.86
N SER A 66 3.60 8.37 -9.83
CA SER A 66 3.73 9.30 -10.96
C SER A 66 3.44 10.75 -10.59
N TRP A 67 2.84 11.01 -9.42
CA TRP A 67 2.45 12.35 -9.02
C TRP A 67 3.64 13.16 -8.48
N SER A 68 4.63 12.55 -7.82
CA SER A 68 5.76 13.29 -7.20
C SER A 68 7.13 12.93 -7.77
N GLN A 69 8.04 13.91 -7.81
CA GLN A 69 9.46 13.74 -8.20
C GLN A 69 10.22 12.76 -7.27
N GLY A 70 9.84 12.70 -5.99
CA GLY A 70 10.43 11.77 -5.02
C GLY A 70 9.78 10.39 -5.00
N GLY A 71 8.79 10.16 -5.86
CA GLY A 71 7.89 9.03 -5.79
C GLY A 71 6.94 9.13 -4.59
N GLY A 72 6.03 8.16 -4.53
CA GLY A 72 5.03 8.01 -3.49
C GLY A 72 4.49 6.60 -3.53
N TYR A 73 3.73 6.23 -2.51
CA TYR A 73 3.14 4.90 -2.41
C TYR A 73 1.72 5.01 -1.87
N CYS A 74 0.86 4.09 -2.33
CA CYS A 74 -0.48 4.00 -1.81
C CYS A 74 -0.49 3.17 -0.52
N VAL A 75 -1.26 3.62 0.45
CA VAL A 75 -1.55 2.89 1.69
C VAL A 75 -3.06 2.75 1.84
N ALA A 76 -3.53 1.53 2.06
CA ALA A 76 -4.92 1.23 2.36
C ALA A 76 -5.10 1.05 3.88
N LEU A 77 -5.90 1.91 4.52
CA LEU A 77 -6.19 1.84 5.95
C LEU A 77 -7.68 2.07 6.17
N SER A 78 -8.32 1.21 6.95
CA SER A 78 -9.75 1.32 7.29
C SER A 78 -10.62 1.51 6.05
N ALA A 79 -10.43 0.66 5.04
CA ALA A 79 -11.13 0.68 3.75
C ALA A 79 -10.95 1.97 2.93
N THR A 80 -9.97 2.83 3.28
CA THR A 80 -9.65 4.07 2.57
C THR A 80 -8.26 3.98 1.95
N GLY A 81 -8.09 4.47 0.71
CA GLY A 81 -6.80 4.61 0.05
C GLY A 81 -6.23 6.01 0.23
N PHE A 82 -4.95 6.10 0.61
CA PHE A 82 -4.19 7.35 0.73
C PHE A 82 -2.92 7.27 -0.09
N CYS A 83 -2.55 8.36 -0.74
CA CYS A 83 -1.22 8.52 -1.31
C CYS A 83 -0.28 9.17 -0.30
N ARG A 84 0.79 8.46 0.06
CA ARG A 84 1.86 8.95 0.92
C ARG A 84 3.12 9.22 0.13
N PHE A 85 3.85 10.25 0.53
CA PHE A 85 5.14 10.57 -0.08
C PHE A 85 6.28 10.32 0.90
N PHE A 86 7.47 10.04 0.38
CA PHE A 86 8.65 9.79 1.20
C PHE A 86 9.16 11.11 1.78
N THR A 87 8.71 11.43 3.01
CA THR A 87 9.03 12.68 3.74
C THR A 87 9.80 12.43 5.05
N VAL A 88 10.17 11.17 5.28
CA VAL A 88 10.99 10.73 6.42
C VAL A 88 12.38 10.39 5.88
N GLU A 89 13.41 10.77 6.62
CA GLU A 89 14.79 10.42 6.29
C GLU A 89 15.01 8.91 6.47
N LEU A 90 15.49 8.22 5.43
CA LEU A 90 15.61 6.75 5.43
C LEU A 90 16.54 6.24 6.53
N ASP A 91 17.58 7.00 6.86
CA ASP A 91 18.51 6.74 7.96
C ASP A 91 17.85 6.82 9.34
N GLU A 92 16.82 7.67 9.52
CA GLU A 92 16.04 7.72 10.77
C GLU A 92 15.16 6.49 10.96
N ILE A 93 14.65 5.88 9.87
CA ILE A 93 13.79 4.66 9.91
C ILE A 93 14.59 3.42 10.36
N TYR A 94 15.89 3.37 10.05
CA TYR A 94 16.75 2.24 10.43
C TYR A 94 17.58 2.49 11.70
N SER A 95 17.54 3.69 12.29
CA SER A 95 18.21 3.97 13.55
C SER A 95 17.33 3.54 14.73
N ALA A 96 17.79 2.55 15.50
CA ALA A 96 17.03 1.91 16.58
C ALA A 96 16.71 2.81 17.80
N GLU A 97 17.12 4.08 17.78
CA GLU A 97 17.01 4.99 18.93
C GLU A 97 16.20 6.28 18.65
N GLY A 98 15.78 6.51 17.40
CA GLY A 98 15.03 7.70 16.99
C GLY A 98 13.54 7.43 16.81
N THR A 99 12.69 8.36 17.26
CA THR A 99 11.35 8.46 16.68
C THR A 99 11.50 9.14 15.32
N PRO A 100 11.05 8.53 14.20
CA PRO A 100 11.19 9.14 12.89
C PRO A 100 10.50 10.51 12.88
N LYS A 101 11.23 11.55 12.47
CA LYS A 101 10.68 12.90 12.40
C LYS A 101 10.23 13.20 10.99
N MET A 102 9.01 13.70 10.88
CA MET A 102 8.51 14.18 9.60
C MET A 102 9.23 15.48 9.23
N LYS A 103 9.84 15.54 8.06
CA LYS A 103 10.36 16.80 7.52
C LYS A 103 9.18 17.66 7.09
N THR A 104 9.22 18.93 7.48
CA THR A 104 8.21 19.91 7.11
C THR A 104 8.86 20.98 6.25
N GLY A 105 8.60 20.89 4.96
CA GLY A 105 9.00 21.90 4.00
C GLY A 105 8.27 23.22 4.22
N LEU A 106 8.86 24.28 3.68
CA LEU A 106 8.39 25.65 3.85
C LEU A 106 8.12 26.35 2.51
N LYS A 107 8.40 25.69 1.38
CA LYS A 107 8.19 26.30 0.07
C LYS A 107 6.70 26.37 -0.26
N GLU A 108 6.29 27.54 -0.71
CA GLU A 108 4.92 27.84 -1.13
C GLU A 108 4.62 27.28 -2.52
N GLU A 109 3.33 27.27 -2.88
CA GLU A 109 2.86 26.83 -4.19
C GLU A 109 3.56 27.59 -5.33
N GLY A 110 3.90 26.88 -6.41
CA GLY A 110 4.63 27.42 -7.57
C GLY A 110 6.14 27.60 -7.36
N SER A 111 6.65 27.39 -6.15
CA SER A 111 8.09 27.41 -5.86
C SER A 111 8.81 26.19 -6.46
N TYR A 112 10.10 26.35 -6.79
CA TYR A 112 10.91 25.22 -7.28
C TYR A 112 11.28 24.25 -6.16
N CYS A 113 11.11 22.97 -6.39
CA CYS A 113 11.39 21.89 -5.44
C CYS A 113 12.20 20.77 -6.09
N SER A 114 12.91 20.02 -5.24
CA SER A 114 13.56 18.76 -5.61
C SER A 114 12.80 17.57 -5.06
N TRP A 115 12.19 17.73 -3.88
CA TRP A 115 11.50 16.66 -3.15
C TRP A 115 10.23 17.20 -2.49
N THR A 116 9.25 16.33 -2.18
CA THR A 116 7.98 16.73 -1.56
C THR A 116 8.18 17.43 -0.22
N ASP A 117 9.17 17.02 0.57
CA ASP A 117 9.52 17.61 1.87
C ASP A 117 10.18 19.00 1.77
N ASP A 118 10.45 19.52 0.56
CA ASP A 118 10.76 20.94 0.39
C ASP A 118 9.51 21.82 0.54
N CYS A 119 8.34 21.28 0.18
CA CYS A 119 7.09 22.01 0.06
C CYS A 119 6.32 22.06 1.39
N ALA A 120 5.49 23.08 1.56
CA ALA A 120 4.60 23.17 2.71
C ALA A 120 3.75 21.88 2.86
N PRO A 121 3.32 21.47 4.07
CA PRO A 121 2.68 20.16 4.33
C PRO A 121 1.39 19.84 3.56
N HIS A 122 0.79 20.81 2.88
CA HIS A 122 -0.40 20.66 2.04
C HIS A 122 -0.05 20.57 0.53
N LEU A 123 1.23 20.58 0.18
CA LEU A 123 1.76 20.59 -1.18
C LEU A 123 2.73 19.43 -1.39
N TYR A 124 2.90 19.01 -2.65
CA TYR A 124 3.92 18.04 -3.03
C TYR A 124 4.78 18.57 -4.18
N CYS A 125 5.95 17.97 -4.36
CA CYS A 125 6.84 18.33 -5.45
C CYS A 125 6.47 17.57 -6.72
N HIS A 126 5.78 18.24 -7.63
CA HIS A 126 5.36 17.65 -8.88
C HIS A 126 6.52 17.34 -9.83
N THR A 127 6.27 16.47 -10.80
CA THR A 127 7.24 16.09 -11.83
C THR A 127 7.80 17.25 -12.65
N ASN A 128 7.11 18.41 -12.68
CA ASN A 128 7.60 19.66 -13.27
C ASN A 128 8.48 20.51 -12.32
N HIS A 129 8.91 19.94 -11.19
CA HIS A 129 9.73 20.58 -10.16
C HIS A 129 9.09 21.77 -9.46
N LYS A 130 7.75 21.80 -9.37
CA LYS A 130 7.00 22.83 -8.65
C LYS A 130 6.25 22.25 -7.47
N CYS A 131 6.20 23.00 -6.37
CA CYS A 131 5.27 22.73 -5.28
C CYS A 131 3.85 23.01 -5.80
N ILE A 132 2.98 22.01 -5.75
CA ILE A 132 1.61 22.08 -6.30
C ILE A 132 0.65 21.48 -5.27
N ASP A 133 -0.57 22.02 -5.18
CA ASP A 133 -1.67 21.38 -4.49
C ASP A 133 -2.26 20.26 -5.37
N PRO A 134 -2.18 18.99 -4.95
CA PRO A 134 -2.64 17.87 -5.77
C PRO A 134 -4.16 17.89 -5.92
N CYS A 135 -4.88 18.31 -4.88
CA CYS A 135 -6.33 18.37 -4.86
C CYS A 135 -6.87 19.45 -5.80
N GLU A 136 -6.17 20.57 -5.95
CA GLU A 136 -6.55 21.61 -6.90
C GLU A 136 -6.23 21.24 -8.35
N HIS A 137 -5.06 20.64 -8.61
CA HIS A 137 -4.52 20.56 -9.97
C HIS A 137 -4.48 19.17 -10.58
N LEU A 138 -4.30 18.11 -9.78
CA LEU A 138 -3.94 16.79 -10.30
C LEU A 138 -4.98 15.70 -10.07
N VAL A 139 -5.61 15.68 -8.91
CA VAL A 139 -6.46 14.57 -8.49
C VAL A 139 -7.86 15.04 -8.15
N MET A 140 -8.78 14.09 -8.08
CA MET A 140 -10.14 14.28 -7.61
C MET A 140 -10.56 13.08 -6.77
N CYS A 141 -11.51 13.28 -5.86
CA CYS A 141 -12.16 12.17 -5.18
C CYS A 141 -13.27 11.60 -6.05
N THR A 142 -13.39 10.28 -6.07
CA THR A 142 -14.53 9.54 -6.61
C THR A 142 -15.08 8.59 -5.55
N SER A 143 -16.32 8.16 -5.71
CA SER A 143 -17.00 7.23 -4.81
C SER A 143 -17.81 6.24 -5.64
N ASP A 144 -17.15 5.19 -6.13
CA ASP A 144 -17.75 4.14 -6.99
C ASP A 144 -18.45 3.00 -6.20
N GLY A 145 -18.97 3.27 -5.00
CA GLY A 145 -19.66 2.23 -4.23
C GLY A 145 -20.77 2.73 -3.32
N SER A 146 -21.17 1.89 -2.36
CA SER A 146 -22.29 2.21 -1.46
C SER A 146 -22.02 3.46 -0.62
N ASP A 147 -23.07 4.03 -0.02
CA ASP A 147 -23.00 5.28 0.75
C ASP A 147 -21.93 5.26 1.86
N ASP A 148 -21.44 4.09 2.28
CA ASP A 148 -20.44 3.91 3.34
C ASP A 148 -18.98 3.88 2.83
N ASN A 149 -18.72 4.03 1.54
CA ASN A 149 -17.35 4.03 1.02
C ASN A 149 -16.68 5.40 1.14
N PRO A 150 -15.50 5.51 1.79
CA PRO A 150 -14.82 6.78 2.07
C PRO A 150 -14.27 7.51 0.83
N GLY A 151 -14.51 6.99 -0.37
CA GLY A 151 -13.98 7.51 -1.63
C GLY A 151 -12.48 7.28 -1.79
N PHE A 152 -11.96 7.66 -2.96
CA PHE A 152 -10.54 7.54 -3.29
C PHE A 152 -10.11 8.56 -4.30
N VAL A 153 -8.81 8.87 -4.27
CA VAL A 153 -8.22 9.85 -5.17
C VAL A 153 -7.85 9.19 -6.49
N VAL A 154 -8.24 9.82 -7.58
CA VAL A 154 -7.88 9.42 -8.95
C VAL A 154 -7.34 10.62 -9.70
N PRO A 155 -6.59 10.42 -10.79
CA PRO A 155 -6.21 11.53 -11.66
C PRO A 155 -7.45 12.31 -12.12
N LYS A 156 -7.40 13.63 -12.03
CA LYS A 156 -8.50 14.55 -12.36
C LYS A 156 -8.96 14.46 -13.81
N LEU A 157 -8.07 13.97 -14.70
CA LEU A 157 -8.35 13.75 -16.12
C LEU A 157 -8.79 12.32 -16.43
N ASN A 158 -8.99 11.46 -15.43
CA ASN A 158 -9.47 10.10 -15.65
C ASN A 158 -10.97 10.14 -16.01
N SER A 159 -11.30 9.75 -17.24
CA SER A 159 -12.69 9.73 -17.75
C SER A 159 -13.52 8.54 -17.27
N GLU A 160 -12.90 7.54 -16.65
CA GLU A 160 -13.60 6.34 -16.16
C GLU A 160 -14.39 6.63 -14.87
N TYR A 161 -14.00 7.66 -14.12
CA TYR A 161 -14.58 8.00 -12.82
C TYR A 161 -15.20 9.39 -12.83
N GLN A 162 -16.28 9.56 -12.07
CA GLN A 162 -16.90 10.87 -11.84
C GLN A 162 -16.43 11.45 -10.50
N PRO A 163 -16.31 12.78 -10.37
CA PRO A 163 -16.09 13.42 -9.08
C PRO A 163 -17.18 13.04 -8.07
N SER A 164 -16.78 12.72 -6.84
CA SER A 164 -17.71 12.47 -5.75
C SER A 164 -18.44 13.76 -5.36
N GLU A 165 -19.74 13.67 -5.10
CA GLU A 165 -20.52 14.75 -4.51
C GLU A 165 -20.41 14.80 -2.97
N LYS A 166 -19.89 13.73 -2.36
CA LYS A 166 -19.85 13.55 -0.91
C LYS A 166 -18.47 13.82 -0.31
N TYR A 167 -17.42 13.36 -0.99
CA TYR A 167 -16.05 13.42 -0.50
C TYR A 167 -15.22 14.41 -1.30
N ARG A 168 -14.30 15.10 -0.62
CA ARG A 168 -13.34 16.01 -1.24
C ARG A 168 -11.92 15.54 -1.02
N CYS A 169 -11.04 15.91 -1.94
CA CYS A 169 -9.62 15.67 -1.78
C CYS A 169 -9.09 16.57 -0.66
N VAL A 170 -8.28 15.99 0.23
CA VAL A 170 -7.57 16.71 1.30
C VAL A 170 -6.11 16.26 1.31
N VAL A 171 -5.22 17.20 1.64
CA VAL A 171 -3.82 16.91 1.94
C VAL A 171 -3.57 17.15 3.43
N GLU A 172 -3.22 16.10 4.15
CA GLU A 172 -2.85 16.18 5.57
C GLU A 172 -1.43 15.65 5.76
N ASN A 173 -0.48 16.51 6.12
CA ASN A 173 0.90 16.07 6.38
C ASN A 173 1.52 15.28 5.21
N TYR A 174 1.34 15.77 3.99
CA TYR A 174 1.73 15.11 2.74
C TYR A 174 0.94 13.83 2.38
N ASP A 175 -0.02 13.40 3.19
CA ASP A 175 -0.93 12.32 2.82
C ASP A 175 -2.10 12.91 2.02
N VAL A 176 -2.35 12.36 0.83
CA VAL A 176 -3.45 12.78 -0.06
C VAL A 176 -4.55 11.73 0.00
N GLY A 177 -5.76 12.12 0.37
CA GLY A 177 -6.90 11.21 0.54
C GLY A 177 -8.26 11.89 0.34
N CYS A 178 -9.33 11.13 0.54
CA CYS A 178 -10.71 11.59 0.46
C CYS A 178 -11.36 11.66 1.84
N HIS A 179 -12.01 12.79 2.13
CA HIS A 179 -12.68 13.08 3.40
C HIS A 179 -14.03 13.78 3.18
#